data_AF-A0A0D8Y543-F1
#
_entry.id   AF-A0A0D8Y543-F1
#
_cell.length_a   1.000
_cell.length_b   1.000
_cell.length_c   1.000
_cell.angle_alpha   90.00
_cell.angle_beta   90.00
_cell.angle_gamma   90.00
#
_symmetry.space_group_name_H-M   'P 1'
#
loop_
_entity.id
_entity.type
_entity.pdbx_description
1 polymer ?
#
loop_
_entity_poly.entity_id
_entity_poly.type
_entity_poly.pdbx_seq_one_letter_code
_entity_poly.pdbx_strand_id
1 'polypeptide(L)'
;MIEMLRKKVVFEFNTMDREAIRIITDVFHLLSDLLSSPISSSPIRLPSNHSLNGEHFVTFYEHKFDRYPYFKDYKQSEPINGGLLQKCNLTEHLEAVIKNISDLISDNNYSGFAVIDIEEWRPLFEQHKGNAKMVYVNASIDLVKNEHPHVNETEAERLAKIQFNDTAKF
;
A
#
# COMPACT_ATOMS: atom_id res chain seq x y z
N MET A 1 7.93 20.54 -20.46
CA MET A 1 8.65 20.90 -19.22
C MET A 1 7.63 20.81 -18.10
N ILE A 2 7.55 19.66 -17.42
CA ILE A 2 6.63 19.44 -16.30
C ILE A 2 7.46 19.69 -15.05
N GLU A 3 7.12 20.73 -14.30
CA GLU A 3 7.80 21.12 -13.08
C GLU A 3 7.32 20.21 -11.95
N MET A 4 8.20 19.33 -11.45
CA MET A 4 7.87 18.39 -10.38
C MET A 4 8.02 19.06 -9.02
N LEU A 5 6.93 19.04 -8.27
CA LEU A 5 6.77 19.66 -6.96
C LEU A 5 7.41 18.80 -5.87
N ARG A 6 8.07 19.45 -4.90
CA ARG A 6 8.64 18.80 -3.72
C ARG A 6 7.55 18.64 -2.64
N LYS A 7 6.99 17.43 -2.46
CA LYS A 7 5.99 17.12 -1.41
C LYS A 7 6.55 16.13 -0.37
N LYS A 8 6.26 16.34 0.91
CA LYS A 8 6.70 15.44 2.00
C LYS A 8 5.56 14.50 2.42
N VAL A 9 5.73 13.21 2.13
CA VAL A 9 4.77 12.15 2.50
C VAL A 9 5.30 11.39 3.72
N VAL A 10 4.48 11.14 4.74
CA VAL A 10 4.83 10.35 5.93
C VAL A 10 3.68 9.45 6.33
N PHE A 11 3.91 8.15 6.44
CA PHE A 11 2.88 7.17 6.78
C PHE A 11 3.02 6.75 8.24
N GLU A 12 1.89 6.57 8.94
CA GLU A 12 1.86 6.02 10.30
C GLU A 12 1.42 4.55 10.23
N PHE A 13 2.31 3.64 10.60
CA PHE A 13 1.97 2.21 10.70
C PHE A 13 2.30 1.72 12.11
N ASN A 14 1.26 1.53 12.92
CA ASN A 14 1.41 0.95 14.25
C ASN A 14 1.69 -0.55 14.12
N THR A 15 2.84 -0.97 14.68
CA THR A 15 3.38 -2.35 14.76
C THR A 15 3.88 -2.98 13.46
N MET A 16 5.19 -2.86 13.17
CA MET A 16 5.84 -3.52 12.02
C MET A 16 7.19 -4.11 12.40
N ASP A 17 7.50 -5.29 11.84
CA ASP A 17 8.83 -5.89 11.93
C ASP A 17 9.82 -5.26 10.91
N ARG A 18 11.10 -5.62 11.00
CA ARG A 18 12.17 -5.02 10.19
C ARG A 18 12.05 -5.29 8.69
N GLU A 19 11.53 -6.43 8.27
CA GLU A 19 11.31 -6.71 6.84
C GLU A 19 10.13 -5.90 6.31
N ALA A 20 9.06 -5.77 7.08
CA ALA A 20 7.96 -4.87 6.73
C ALA A 20 8.46 -3.42 6.55
N ILE A 21 9.34 -2.94 7.45
CA ILE A 21 9.95 -1.60 7.33
C ILE A 21 10.76 -1.47 6.03
N ARG A 22 11.55 -2.49 5.66
CA ARG A 22 12.37 -2.47 4.44
C ARG A 22 11.52 -2.42 3.17
N ILE A 23 10.52 -3.29 3.09
CA ILE A 23 9.56 -3.35 1.98
C ILE A 23 8.92 -1.99 1.75
N ILE A 24 8.46 -1.33 2.82
CA ILE A 24 7.85 0.00 2.73
C ILE A 24 8.89 1.05 2.33
N THR A 25 10.14 0.93 2.79
CA THR A 25 11.25 1.82 2.37
C THR A 25 11.49 1.74 0.86
N ASP A 26 11.34 0.57 0.25
CA ASP A 26 11.47 0.41 -1.20
C ASP A 26 10.31 1.10 -1.96
N VAL A 27 9.06 0.96 -1.48
CA VAL A 27 7.89 1.72 -1.97
C VAL A 27 8.10 3.23 -1.83
N PHE A 28 8.65 3.66 -0.70
CA PHE A 28 8.98 5.07 -0.43
C PHE A 28 9.96 5.63 -1.45
N HIS A 29 10.99 4.86 -1.83
CA HIS A 29 11.96 5.29 -2.83
C HIS A 29 11.34 5.38 -4.22
N LEU A 30 10.50 4.40 -4.61
CA LEU A 30 9.79 4.41 -5.89
C LEU A 30 8.84 5.61 -6.02
N LEU A 31 8.07 5.91 -4.97
CA LEU A 31 7.20 7.09 -4.95
C LEU A 31 8.00 8.40 -4.88
N SER A 32 9.10 8.45 -4.13
CA SER A 32 10.02 9.59 -4.08
C SER A 32 10.60 9.90 -5.47
N ASP A 33 11.04 8.88 -6.20
CA ASP A 33 11.57 9.03 -7.55
C ASP A 33 10.49 9.50 -8.52
N LEU A 34 9.28 8.93 -8.42
CA LEU A 34 8.11 9.32 -9.21
C LEU A 34 7.64 10.75 -8.90
N LEU A 35 7.87 11.24 -7.68
CA LEU A 35 7.47 12.57 -7.21
C LEU A 35 8.64 13.57 -7.13
N SER A 36 9.87 13.17 -7.47
CA SER A 36 11.11 13.96 -7.33
C SER A 36 11.22 14.70 -5.98
N SER A 37 10.82 14.03 -4.90
CA SER A 37 10.59 14.65 -3.59
C SER A 37 11.27 13.89 -2.45
N PRO A 38 12.05 14.54 -1.56
CA PRO A 38 12.64 13.87 -0.41
C PRO A 38 11.61 13.53 0.66
N ILE A 39 11.56 12.26 1.07
CA ILE A 39 10.67 11.70 2.09
C ILE A 39 11.43 11.43 3.40
N SER A 40 10.76 11.49 4.56
CA SER A 40 11.35 11.31 5.90
C SER A 40 10.58 10.27 6.72
N SER A 41 11.28 9.31 7.33
CA SER A 41 10.71 8.18 8.07
C SER A 41 10.64 8.38 9.60
N SER A 42 10.53 9.62 10.08
CA SER A 42 10.49 9.88 11.54
C SER A 42 9.10 9.62 12.14
N PRO A 43 9.00 9.08 13.37
CA PRO A 43 7.73 8.93 14.06
C PRO A 43 7.06 10.30 14.28
N ILE A 44 5.83 10.45 13.81
CA ILE A 44 5.05 11.68 13.94
C ILE A 44 4.18 11.61 15.20
N ARG A 45 4.15 12.71 15.95
CA ARG A 45 3.18 12.91 17.03
C ARG A 45 2.02 13.75 16.48
N LEU A 46 0.87 13.12 16.23
CA LEU A 46 -0.31 13.84 15.73
C LEU A 46 -0.89 14.76 16.83
N PRO A 47 -1.31 16.00 16.51
CA PRO A 47 -2.01 16.86 17.45
C PRO A 47 -3.40 16.28 17.79
N SER A 48 -3.84 16.50 19.04
CA SER A 48 -5.01 15.88 19.67
C SER A 48 -6.39 16.33 19.11
N ASN A 49 -6.41 17.14 18.06
CA ASN A 49 -7.62 17.56 17.38
C ASN A 49 -7.82 16.74 16.09
N HIS A 50 -8.85 15.89 16.08
CA HIS A 50 -9.23 15.02 14.96
C HIS A 50 -9.73 15.75 13.69
N SER A 51 -9.30 17.00 13.46
CA SER A 51 -9.47 17.74 12.20
C SER A 51 -8.18 17.61 11.39
N LEU A 52 -8.02 16.47 10.74
CA LEU A 52 -6.77 16.08 10.05
C LEU A 52 -6.56 16.71 8.66
N ASN A 53 -7.44 17.61 8.22
CA ASN A 53 -7.25 18.37 6.99
C ASN A 53 -7.02 19.84 7.33
N GLY A 54 -5.78 20.30 7.17
CA GLY A 54 -5.35 21.68 7.40
C GLY A 54 -3.94 21.94 6.83
N GLU A 55 -3.36 23.10 7.10
CA GLU A 55 -2.04 23.53 6.57
C GLU A 55 -0.88 22.53 6.84
N HIS A 56 -1.03 21.60 7.80
CA HIS A 56 0.08 20.77 8.27
C HIS A 56 -0.09 19.25 8.07
N PHE A 57 -1.31 18.76 7.83
CA PHE A 57 -1.57 17.32 7.67
C PHE A 57 -2.64 17.08 6.60
N VAL A 58 -2.45 16.04 5.80
CA VAL A 58 -3.45 15.49 4.87
C VAL A 58 -3.43 13.97 5.03
N THR A 59 -4.58 13.37 5.27
CA THR A 59 -4.73 11.90 5.35
C THR A 59 -5.44 11.37 4.11
N PHE A 60 -4.87 10.33 3.54
CA PHE A 60 -5.34 9.61 2.38
C PHE A 60 -5.87 8.24 2.80
N TYR A 61 -7.19 8.08 2.77
CA TYR A 61 -7.84 6.82 3.12
C TYR A 61 -7.90 5.88 1.93
N GLU A 62 -7.47 4.63 2.11
CA GLU A 62 -7.35 3.59 1.05
C GLU A 62 -8.59 3.49 0.14
N HIS A 63 -9.82 3.53 0.66
CA HIS A 63 -11.03 3.40 -0.18
C HIS A 63 -11.37 4.62 -1.06
N LYS A 64 -10.64 5.72 -0.91
CA LYS A 64 -10.91 6.98 -1.66
C LYS A 64 -9.72 7.42 -2.50
N PHE A 65 -8.54 6.85 -2.25
CA PHE A 65 -7.28 7.46 -2.65
C PHE A 65 -6.61 6.79 -3.85
N ASP A 66 -7.03 5.60 -4.24
CA ASP A 66 -6.30 4.82 -5.23
C ASP A 66 -7.13 3.69 -5.86
N ARG A 67 -6.45 2.85 -6.65
CA ARG A 67 -6.96 1.55 -7.12
C ARG A 67 -6.38 0.40 -6.30
N TYR A 68 -6.33 0.56 -4.98
CA TYR A 68 -5.76 -0.45 -4.11
C TYR A 68 -6.58 -1.74 -4.12
N PRO A 69 -5.93 -2.91 -4.23
CA PRO A 69 -6.62 -4.19 -4.25
C PRO A 69 -6.94 -4.67 -2.84
N TYR A 70 -8.19 -5.04 -2.62
CA TYR A 70 -8.65 -5.62 -1.35
C TYR A 70 -9.85 -6.53 -1.55
N PHE A 71 -10.17 -7.32 -0.52
CA PHE A 71 -11.36 -8.16 -0.49
C PHE A 71 -12.41 -7.53 0.40
N LYS A 72 -13.56 -7.14 -0.17
CA LYS A 72 -14.62 -6.52 0.61
C LYS A 72 -15.11 -7.47 1.71
N ASP A 73 -15.18 -6.96 2.94
CA ASP A 73 -15.49 -7.73 4.15
C ASP A 73 -14.61 -8.99 4.33
N TYR A 74 -13.39 -8.98 3.79
CA TYR A 74 -12.48 -10.13 3.74
C TYR A 74 -13.05 -11.38 3.04
N LYS A 75 -13.96 -11.18 2.06
CA LYS A 75 -14.53 -12.27 1.25
C LYS A 75 -13.80 -12.40 -0.07
N GLN A 76 -13.21 -13.56 -0.31
CA GLN A 76 -12.47 -13.85 -1.56
C GLN A 76 -13.34 -13.70 -2.83
N SER A 77 -14.65 -13.89 -2.70
CA SER A 77 -15.64 -13.73 -3.78
C SER A 77 -15.96 -12.29 -4.15
N GLU A 78 -15.55 -11.32 -3.34
CA GLU A 78 -15.81 -9.88 -3.55
C GLU A 78 -14.48 -9.10 -3.71
N PRO A 79 -13.64 -9.41 -4.73
CA PRO A 79 -12.40 -8.70 -4.96
C PRO A 79 -12.65 -7.30 -5.53
N ILE A 80 -12.03 -6.29 -4.92
CA ILE A 80 -11.94 -4.92 -5.45
C ILE A 80 -10.55 -4.74 -6.05
N ASN A 81 -10.47 -4.15 -7.25
CA ASN A 81 -9.23 -3.98 -8.02
C ASN A 81 -8.39 -5.28 -8.15
N GLY A 82 -9.05 -6.43 -8.22
CA GLY A 82 -8.40 -7.74 -8.33
C GLY A 82 -8.08 -8.42 -7.00
N GLY A 83 -8.29 -7.75 -5.86
CA GLY A 83 -8.20 -8.30 -4.49
C GLY A 83 -6.79 -8.54 -3.96
N LEU A 84 -5.85 -8.84 -4.85
CA LEU A 84 -4.44 -9.10 -4.55
C LEU A 84 -3.53 -8.07 -5.24
N LEU A 85 -2.43 -7.71 -4.57
CA LEU A 85 -1.39 -6.87 -5.18
C LEU A 85 -0.80 -7.50 -6.43
N GLN A 86 -0.62 -8.83 -6.42
CA GLN A 86 -0.11 -9.59 -7.56
C GLN A 86 -0.97 -9.43 -8.83
N LYS A 87 -2.21 -8.94 -8.68
CA LYS A 87 -3.17 -8.73 -9.76
C LYS A 87 -3.45 -7.25 -10.04
N CYS A 88 -2.80 -6.33 -9.32
CA CYS A 88 -3.00 -4.90 -9.47
C CYS A 88 -2.32 -4.40 -10.76
N ASN A 89 -2.99 -3.51 -11.49
CA ASN A 89 -2.34 -2.74 -12.54
C ASN A 89 -1.62 -1.55 -11.90
N LEU A 90 -0.31 -1.69 -11.73
CA LEU A 90 0.52 -0.68 -11.08
C LEU A 90 0.43 0.69 -11.76
N THR A 91 0.41 0.73 -13.10
CA THR A 91 0.33 2.01 -13.84
C THR A 91 -0.96 2.75 -13.50
N GLU A 92 -2.10 2.07 -13.55
CA GLU A 92 -3.40 2.69 -13.22
C GLU A 92 -3.50 3.09 -11.74
N HIS A 93 -2.89 2.31 -10.84
CA HIS A 93 -2.81 2.66 -9.42
C HIS A 93 -2.01 3.96 -9.22
N LEU A 94 -0.81 4.05 -9.82
CA LEU A 94 0.04 5.23 -9.71
C LEU A 94 -0.61 6.48 -10.34
N GLU A 95 -1.30 6.33 -11.48
CA GLU A 95 -2.07 7.43 -12.09
C GLU A 95 -3.16 7.94 -11.15
N ALA A 96 -3.90 7.04 -10.49
CA ALA A 96 -4.93 7.39 -9.51
C ALA A 96 -4.34 8.10 -8.29
N VAL A 97 -3.24 7.58 -7.75
CA VAL A 97 -2.50 8.19 -6.63
C VAL A 97 -2.02 9.59 -6.98
N ILE A 98 -1.38 9.79 -8.13
CA ILE A 98 -0.90 11.11 -8.59
C ILE A 98 -2.06 12.10 -8.71
N LYS A 99 -3.18 11.66 -9.31
CA LYS A 99 -4.37 12.51 -9.46
C LYS A 99 -4.92 12.92 -8.09
N ASN A 100 -5.11 11.96 -7.18
CA ASN A 100 -5.67 12.24 -5.87
C ASN A 100 -4.75 13.10 -4.99
N ILE A 101 -3.43 12.90 -5.04
CA ILE A 101 -2.45 13.78 -4.39
C ILE A 101 -2.54 15.20 -4.96
N SER A 102 -2.70 15.35 -6.28
CA SER A 102 -2.82 16.66 -6.92
C SER A 102 -4.12 17.38 -6.54
N ASP A 103 -5.22 16.64 -6.43
CA ASP A 103 -6.52 17.19 -6.08
C ASP A 103 -6.59 17.61 -4.59
N LEU A 104 -6.01 16.82 -3.68
CA LEU A 104 -6.04 17.06 -2.24
C LEU A 104 -4.94 18.01 -1.76
N ILE A 105 -3.78 18.01 -2.42
CA ILE A 105 -2.66 18.90 -2.13
C ILE A 105 -2.44 19.80 -3.34
N SER A 106 -3.34 20.78 -3.50
CA SER A 106 -3.32 21.74 -4.59
C SER A 106 -2.27 22.85 -4.41
N ASP A 107 -1.77 23.05 -3.17
CA ASP A 107 -0.66 23.97 -2.92
C ASP A 107 0.67 23.32 -3.30
N ASN A 108 1.29 23.89 -4.32
CA ASN A 108 2.60 23.50 -4.84
C ASN A 108 3.74 23.71 -3.83
N ASN A 109 3.53 24.55 -2.81
CA ASN A 109 4.48 24.82 -1.74
C ASN A 109 4.16 24.05 -0.45
N TYR A 110 3.24 23.08 -0.49
CA TYR A 110 2.85 22.32 0.69
C TYR A 110 4.05 21.62 1.34
N SER A 111 4.32 22.00 2.60
CA SER A 111 5.40 21.43 3.42
C SER A 111 4.91 20.64 4.64
N GLY A 112 3.60 20.35 4.70
CA GLY A 112 3.00 19.52 5.74
C GLY A 112 3.25 18.03 5.53
N PHE A 113 2.59 17.19 6.33
CA PHE A 113 2.72 15.75 6.29
C PHE A 113 1.53 15.10 5.57
N ALA A 114 1.82 14.24 4.60
CA ALA A 114 0.82 13.42 3.93
C ALA A 114 0.83 11.98 4.47
N VAL A 115 -0.23 11.54 5.15
CA VAL A 115 -0.37 10.18 5.68
C VAL A 115 -1.22 9.36 4.75
N ILE A 116 -0.77 8.16 4.35
CA ILE A 116 -1.63 7.19 3.68
C ILE A 116 -1.98 6.11 4.68
N ASP A 117 -3.27 5.97 4.91
CA ASP A 117 -3.86 5.05 5.87
C ASP A 117 -4.33 3.80 5.11
N ILE A 118 -3.53 2.75 5.23
CA ILE A 118 -3.67 1.49 4.52
C ILE A 118 -3.80 0.38 5.55
N GLU A 119 -4.99 -0.22 5.62
CA GLU A 119 -5.32 -1.19 6.66
C GLU A 119 -5.80 -2.53 6.11
N GLU A 120 -6.21 -2.63 4.85
CA GLU A 120 -6.83 -3.86 4.32
C GLU A 120 -5.87 -5.06 4.27
N TRP A 121 -4.59 -4.86 3.93
CA TRP A 121 -3.56 -5.89 4.02
C TRP A 121 -2.29 -5.43 4.75
N ARG A 122 -1.37 -6.36 4.98
CA ARG A 122 -0.07 -6.15 5.62
C ARG A 122 1.05 -6.49 4.64
N PRO A 123 2.20 -5.81 4.69
CA PRO A 123 3.26 -6.01 3.69
C PRO A 123 3.91 -7.40 3.73
N LEU A 124 3.70 -8.17 4.81
CA LEU A 124 4.21 -9.53 4.90
C LEU A 124 3.07 -10.55 4.91
N PHE A 125 3.20 -11.55 4.05
CA PHE A 125 2.28 -12.68 3.91
C PHE A 125 1.89 -13.29 5.26
N GLU A 126 2.87 -13.53 6.14
CA GLU A 126 2.65 -14.18 7.44
C GLU A 126 1.77 -13.35 8.39
N GLN A 127 1.73 -12.02 8.25
CA GLN A 127 0.95 -11.15 9.14
C GLN A 127 -0.57 -11.26 8.93
N HIS A 128 -0.99 -11.92 7.86
CA HIS A 128 -2.40 -12.20 7.59
C HIS A 128 -2.88 -13.50 8.25
N LYS A 129 -1.94 -14.34 8.73
CA LYS A 129 -2.28 -15.62 9.32
C LYS A 129 -2.96 -15.46 10.68
N GLY A 130 -3.95 -16.30 10.95
CA GLY A 130 -4.64 -16.35 12.25
C GLY A 130 -5.60 -15.19 12.52
N ASN A 131 -5.98 -14.41 11.52
CA ASN A 131 -6.98 -13.34 11.64
C ASN A 131 -7.87 -13.26 10.38
N ALA A 132 -8.80 -12.30 10.34
CA ALA A 132 -9.75 -12.12 9.23
C ALA A 132 -9.06 -11.97 7.85
N LYS A 133 -7.81 -11.50 7.83
CA LYS A 133 -7.02 -11.31 6.62
C LYS A 133 -6.46 -12.60 6.02
N MET A 134 -6.77 -13.77 6.59
CA MET A 134 -6.47 -15.09 5.99
C MET A 134 -6.92 -15.20 4.52
N VAL A 135 -7.89 -14.39 4.09
CA VAL A 135 -8.29 -14.28 2.68
C VAL A 135 -7.12 -13.98 1.74
N TYR A 136 -6.14 -13.16 2.14
CA TYR A 136 -4.98 -12.82 1.30
C TYR A 136 -4.02 -14.00 1.16
N VAL A 137 -3.90 -14.83 2.19
CA VAL A 137 -3.13 -16.08 2.18
C VAL A 137 -3.78 -17.07 1.20
N ASN A 138 -5.07 -17.33 1.39
CA ASN A 138 -5.82 -18.29 0.58
C ASN A 138 -5.85 -17.87 -0.89
N ALA A 139 -6.17 -16.61 -1.16
CA ALA A 139 -6.23 -16.10 -2.53
C ALA A 139 -4.86 -16.15 -3.23
N SER A 140 -3.76 -15.88 -2.52
CA SER A 140 -2.42 -15.98 -3.10
C SER A 140 -2.02 -17.43 -3.41
N ILE A 141 -2.40 -18.38 -2.56
CA ILE A 141 -2.21 -19.81 -2.82
C ILE A 141 -3.03 -20.27 -4.03
N ASP A 142 -4.30 -19.84 -4.11
CA ASP A 142 -5.17 -20.15 -5.24
C ASP A 142 -4.63 -19.57 -6.55
N LEU A 143 -4.08 -18.35 -6.52
CA LEU A 143 -3.41 -17.74 -7.66
C LEU A 143 -2.27 -18.63 -8.17
N VAL A 144 -1.37 -19.05 -7.27
CA VAL A 144 -0.24 -19.92 -7.60
C VAL A 144 -0.70 -21.27 -8.14
N LYS A 145 -1.73 -21.89 -7.55
CA LYS A 145 -2.27 -23.17 -8.04
C LYS A 145 -2.88 -23.05 -9.44
N ASN A 146 -3.52 -21.92 -9.74
CA ASN A 146 -4.05 -21.66 -11.07
C ASN A 146 -2.93 -21.48 -12.11
N GLU A 147 -1.85 -20.79 -11.74
CA GLU A 147 -0.67 -20.58 -12.61
C GLU A 147 0.19 -21.83 -12.76
N HIS A 148 0.24 -22.67 -11.71
CA HIS A 148 1.07 -23.86 -11.62
C HIS A 148 0.27 -25.09 -11.14
N PRO A 149 -0.60 -25.70 -11.98
CA PRO A 149 -1.53 -26.75 -11.55
C PRO A 149 -0.91 -28.04 -10.99
N HIS A 150 0.41 -28.21 -11.13
CA HIS A 150 1.16 -29.41 -10.73
C HIS A 150 1.93 -29.25 -9.41
N VAL A 151 1.96 -28.06 -8.82
CA VAL A 151 2.63 -27.87 -7.52
C VAL A 151 1.78 -28.47 -6.41
N ASN A 152 2.42 -29.04 -5.39
CA ASN A 152 1.74 -29.49 -4.19
C ASN A 152 1.42 -28.30 -3.27
N GLU A 153 0.64 -28.55 -2.21
CA GLU A 153 0.18 -27.52 -1.28
C GLU A 153 1.34 -26.71 -0.65
N THR A 154 2.37 -27.41 -0.16
CA THR A 154 3.52 -26.79 0.51
C THR A 154 4.29 -25.89 -0.44
N GLU A 155 4.46 -26.33 -1.68
CA GLU A 155 5.14 -25.54 -2.69
C GLU A 155 4.28 -24.36 -3.15
N ALA A 156 2.96 -24.54 -3.26
CA ALA A 156 2.03 -23.46 -3.57
C ALA A 156 2.10 -22.35 -2.52
N GLU A 157 2.08 -22.68 -1.22
CA GLU A 157 2.21 -21.72 -0.14
C GLU A 157 3.57 -21.02 -0.15
N ARG A 158 4.65 -21.77 -0.38
CA ARG A 158 6.00 -21.20 -0.46
C ARG A 158 6.11 -20.17 -1.59
N LEU A 159 5.61 -20.50 -2.77
CA LEU A 159 5.59 -19.60 -3.93
C LEU A 159 4.67 -18.41 -3.69
N ALA A 160 3.49 -18.63 -3.11
CA ALA A 160 2.53 -17.57 -2.80
C ALA A 160 3.13 -16.53 -1.84
N LYS A 161 3.85 -17.00 -0.81
CA LYS A 161 4.58 -16.13 0.12
C LYS A 161 5.65 -15.29 -0.59
N ILE A 162 6.44 -15.91 -1.47
CA ILE A 162 7.50 -15.20 -2.20
C ILE A 162 6.86 -14.14 -3.11
N GLN A 163 5.91 -14.53 -3.95
CA GLN A 163 5.24 -13.62 -4.88
C GLN A 163 4.53 -12.48 -4.14
N PHE A 164 3.81 -12.77 -3.04
CA PHE A 164 3.15 -11.75 -2.24
C PHE A 164 4.15 -10.76 -1.66
N ASN A 165 5.17 -11.25 -0.95
CA ASN A 165 6.16 -10.39 -0.29
C ASN A 165 7.01 -9.59 -1.31
N ASP A 166 7.25 -10.14 -2.50
CA ASP A 166 7.95 -9.43 -3.57
C ASP A 166 7.06 -8.35 -4.19
N THR A 167 5.76 -8.62 -4.36
CA THR A 167 4.83 -7.61 -4.89
C THR A 167 4.49 -6.54 -3.87
N ALA A 168 4.46 -6.87 -2.58
CA ALA A 168 4.21 -5.89 -1.51
C ALA A 168 5.35 -4.86 -1.32
N LYS A 169 6.51 -5.07 -1.98
CA LYS A 169 7.61 -4.08 -2.07
C LYS A 169 7.33 -2.94 -3.03
N PHE A 170 6.25 -3.05 -3.80
CA PHE A 170 5.81 -2.05 -4.76
C PHE A 170 4.75 -1.12 -4.18
#